data_AF-H0FFE6-F1
#
_entry.id   AF-H0FFE6-F1
#
_cell.length_a   1.000
_cell.length_b   1.000
_cell.length_c   1.000
_cell.angle_alpha   90.00
_cell.angle_beta   90.00
_cell.angle_gamma   90.00
#
_symmetry.space_group_name_H-M   'P 1'
#
loop_
_entity.id
_entity.type
_entity.pdbx_description
1 polymer ?
#
loop_
_entity_poly.entity_id
_entity_poly.type
_entity_poly.pdbx_seq_one_letter_code
_entity_poly.pdbx_strand_id
1 'polypeptide(L)'
;MRTFLIHGMATICLLLAGCNVGQAKEDMVPTTITGIDHLAEHLSIQDFWVDGRSGFQAGSGGSVVCCSRLPRKWRPGLSAVVKWNTTNWRDCGWETRERRVPIERYEQVGGLFVHFLADGSVRAVSSNISPGYSNPDYLGPHDPIPSKQPWRTYDVQHERCPDQGEPTVMERAE
;
A
#
# COMPACT_ATOMS: atom_id res chain seq x y z
N MET A 1 -71.63 -4.72 36.06
CA MET A 1 -71.41 -3.70 35.02
C MET A 1 -70.04 -3.08 35.26
N ARG A 2 -69.11 -3.22 34.28
CA ARG A 2 -67.92 -2.38 34.04
C ARG A 2 -66.80 -2.41 35.11
N THR A 3 -65.50 -2.55 34.81
CA THR A 3 -64.69 -2.93 33.63
C THR A 3 -63.26 -3.05 34.15
N PHE A 4 -62.50 -3.92 33.50
CA PHE A 4 -61.06 -4.18 33.61
C PHE A 4 -60.19 -2.92 33.68
N LEU A 5 -58.99 -3.04 34.29
CA LEU A 5 -57.71 -2.92 33.58
C LEU A 5 -56.52 -3.05 34.55
N ILE A 6 -56.03 -4.28 34.64
CA ILE A 6 -54.70 -4.64 35.12
C ILE A 6 -53.71 -4.00 34.13
N HIS A 7 -53.12 -2.86 34.49
CA HIS A 7 -52.00 -2.27 33.74
C HIS A 7 -50.79 -3.16 34.05
N GLY A 8 -50.35 -4.03 33.15
CA GLY A 8 -49.64 -3.66 31.93
C GLY A 8 -48.14 -3.87 32.22
N MET A 9 -47.70 -5.12 32.34
CA MET A 9 -47.14 -5.93 31.25
C MET A 9 -45.74 -5.47 30.81
N ALA A 10 -44.81 -6.43 30.90
CA ALA A 10 -43.58 -6.56 30.14
C ALA A 10 -42.39 -5.66 30.53
N THR A 11 -41.63 -6.12 31.52
CA THR A 11 -40.18 -5.97 31.55
C THR A 11 -39.61 -6.57 30.26
N ILE A 12 -39.41 -5.73 29.24
CA ILE A 12 -38.63 -6.07 28.06
C ILE A 12 -37.17 -6.23 28.52
N CYS A 13 -36.79 -7.47 28.83
CA CYS A 13 -35.39 -7.88 28.77
C CYS A 13 -35.01 -7.87 27.29
N LEU A 14 -34.45 -6.73 26.85
CA LEU A 14 -33.79 -6.64 25.56
C LEU A 14 -32.61 -7.62 25.59
N LEU A 15 -32.83 -8.82 25.08
CA LEU A 15 -31.78 -9.78 24.81
C LEU A 15 -30.88 -9.15 23.74
N LEU A 16 -29.80 -8.51 24.17
CA LEU A 16 -28.63 -8.27 23.34
C LEU A 16 -28.03 -9.64 23.01
N ALA A 17 -28.64 -10.33 22.05
CA ALA A 17 -27.98 -11.40 21.32
C ALA A 17 -26.89 -10.74 20.49
N GLY A 18 -25.76 -10.44 21.14
CA GLY A 18 -24.51 -10.15 20.46
C GLY A 18 -24.14 -11.42 19.71
N CYS A 19 -24.52 -11.49 18.43
CA CYS A 19 -24.02 -12.50 17.52
C CYS A 19 -22.52 -12.27 17.40
N ASN A 20 -21.75 -12.92 18.27
CA ASN A 20 -20.33 -13.09 18.11
C ASN A 20 -20.16 -14.14 16.99
N VAL A 21 -20.52 -13.75 15.76
CA VAL A 21 -20.15 -14.50 14.56
C VAL A 21 -18.64 -14.42 14.55
N GLY A 22 -18.01 -15.47 15.10
CA GLY A 22 -16.55 -15.58 15.10
C GLY A 22 -16.07 -15.25 13.71
N GLN A 23 -15.24 -14.22 13.58
CA GLN A 23 -14.67 -13.83 12.29
C GLN A 23 -14.02 -15.08 11.70
N ALA A 24 -14.66 -15.66 10.70
CA ALA A 24 -14.08 -16.76 9.97
C ALA A 24 -12.70 -16.28 9.51
N LYS A 25 -11.66 -17.01 9.91
CA LYS A 25 -10.29 -16.68 9.54
C LYS A 25 -10.25 -16.61 8.02
N GLU A 26 -10.00 -15.42 7.49
CA GLU A 26 -9.98 -15.19 6.06
C GLU A 26 -8.92 -16.08 5.41
N ASP A 27 -9.27 -16.72 4.29
CA ASP A 27 -8.35 -17.57 3.54
C ASP A 27 -7.33 -16.67 2.81
N MET A 28 -6.10 -16.66 3.31
CA MET A 28 -5.02 -15.80 2.85
C MET A 28 -4.04 -16.58 1.98
N VAL A 29 -3.73 -16.03 0.81
CA VAL A 29 -2.77 -16.56 -0.16
C VAL A 29 -1.46 -15.78 -0.04
N PRO A 30 -0.29 -16.45 0.10
CA PRO A 30 1.00 -15.79 0.04
C PRO A 30 1.21 -15.09 -1.31
N THR A 31 1.81 -13.91 -1.29
CA THR A 31 2.20 -13.18 -2.49
C THR A 31 3.54 -12.48 -2.32
N THR A 32 4.18 -12.18 -3.44
CA THR A 32 5.37 -11.32 -3.50
C THR A 32 4.98 -9.85 -3.47
N ILE A 33 5.94 -9.00 -3.10
CA ILE A 33 5.84 -7.54 -3.20
C ILE A 33 6.92 -7.05 -4.16
N THR A 34 6.52 -6.17 -5.09
CA THR A 34 7.44 -5.48 -5.99
C THR A 34 7.09 -4.00 -6.02
N GLY A 35 8.07 -3.13 -5.77
CA GLY A 35 7.89 -1.68 -5.89
C GLY A 35 8.24 -1.20 -7.29
N ILE A 36 7.41 -0.32 -7.85
CA ILE A 36 7.60 0.30 -9.16
C ILE A 36 7.64 1.81 -8.97
N ASP A 37 8.78 2.42 -9.32
CA ASP A 37 9.05 3.84 -9.14
C ASP A 37 8.87 4.58 -10.48
N HIS A 38 7.81 5.38 -10.57
CA HIS A 38 7.52 6.25 -11.71
C HIS A 38 7.91 7.71 -11.48
N LEU A 39 8.58 8.02 -10.37
CA LEU A 39 8.93 9.40 -10.02
C LEU A 39 9.96 9.97 -11.02
N ALA A 40 10.14 11.29 -10.99
CA ALA A 40 11.15 11.97 -11.79
C ALA A 40 12.57 11.39 -11.60
N GLU A 41 13.46 11.65 -12.57
CA GLU A 41 14.84 11.12 -12.65
C GLU A 41 15.73 11.40 -11.43
N HIS A 42 15.44 12.42 -10.64
CA HIS A 42 16.20 12.81 -9.46
C HIS A 42 15.56 12.36 -8.15
N LEU A 43 14.36 11.78 -8.23
CA LEU A 43 13.66 11.23 -7.09
C LEU A 43 13.80 9.73 -7.11
N SER A 44 13.86 9.08 -5.95
CA SER A 44 13.67 7.63 -5.90
C SER A 44 13.02 7.15 -4.62
N ILE A 45 12.29 6.04 -4.73
CA ILE A 45 11.81 5.31 -3.57
C ILE A 45 12.88 4.31 -3.12
N GLN A 46 13.60 4.69 -2.07
CA GLN A 46 14.70 3.88 -1.54
C GLN A 46 14.23 2.73 -0.67
N ASP A 47 13.24 2.98 0.18
CA ASP A 47 12.67 1.99 1.07
C ASP A 47 11.15 2.11 1.09
N PHE A 48 10.46 0.97 1.18
CA PHE A 48 9.02 0.95 1.40
C PHE A 48 8.56 -0.30 2.14
N TRP A 49 7.36 -0.24 2.70
CA TRP A 49 6.74 -1.30 3.46
C TRP A 49 5.27 -1.45 3.09
N VAL A 50 4.76 -2.68 3.11
CA VAL A 50 3.34 -3.02 2.95
C VAL A 50 2.90 -3.80 4.17
N ASP A 51 1.96 -3.24 4.95
CA ASP A 51 1.50 -3.79 6.23
C ASP A 51 2.66 -4.18 7.16
N GLY A 52 3.65 -3.28 7.25
CA GLY A 52 4.87 -3.44 8.07
C GLY A 52 5.92 -4.40 7.49
N ARG A 53 5.70 -4.99 6.32
CA ARG A 53 6.66 -5.87 5.64
C ARG A 53 7.49 -5.08 4.65
N SER A 54 8.81 -5.13 4.80
CA SER A 54 9.72 -4.42 3.89
C SER A 54 9.59 -4.94 2.47
N GLY A 55 9.44 -4.02 1.53
CA GLY A 55 9.77 -4.24 0.13
C GLY A 55 11.29 -4.09 -0.09
N PHE A 56 11.72 -4.35 -1.32
CA PHE A 56 13.07 -3.98 -1.77
C PHE A 56 13.05 -2.53 -2.28
N GLN A 57 14.21 -1.95 -2.56
CA GLN A 57 14.29 -0.62 -3.16
C GLN A 57 13.55 -0.59 -4.50
N ALA A 58 12.58 0.31 -4.64
CA ALA A 58 11.83 0.45 -5.89
C ALA A 58 12.61 1.29 -6.91
N GLY A 59 13.41 2.25 -6.43
CA GLY A 59 14.27 3.10 -7.24
C GLY A 59 15.36 2.36 -8.03
N SER A 60 15.79 1.18 -7.56
CA SER A 60 16.71 0.29 -8.31
C SER A 60 16.00 -0.60 -9.33
N GLY A 61 14.67 -0.55 -9.38
CA GLY A 61 13.82 -1.34 -10.26
C GLY A 61 13.41 -2.68 -9.67
N GLY A 62 12.09 -2.86 -9.50
CA GLY A 62 11.34 -4.10 -9.73
C GLY A 62 11.74 -5.35 -8.94
N SER A 63 12.59 -5.23 -7.93
CA SER A 63 13.06 -6.37 -7.15
C SER A 63 11.92 -6.96 -6.33
N VAL A 64 11.90 -8.29 -6.26
CA VAL A 64 10.78 -9.07 -5.72
C VAL A 64 11.13 -9.53 -4.31
N VAL A 65 10.30 -9.19 -3.33
CA VAL A 65 10.41 -9.69 -1.95
C VAL A 65 9.23 -10.61 -1.65
N CYS A 66 9.46 -11.65 -0.85
CA CYS A 66 8.41 -12.59 -0.46
C CYS A 66 7.50 -12.03 0.65
N CYS A 67 6.49 -12.83 0.97
CA CYS A 67 5.93 -12.94 2.33
C CYS A 67 4.85 -11.92 2.71
N SER A 68 4.26 -11.23 1.73
CA SER A 68 2.93 -10.61 1.90
C SER A 68 1.82 -11.64 1.75
N ARG A 69 0.60 -11.25 2.10
CA ARG A 69 -0.58 -12.10 1.98
C ARG A 69 -1.78 -11.28 1.54
N LEU A 70 -2.52 -11.81 0.57
CA LEU A 70 -3.80 -11.25 0.13
C LEU A 70 -4.91 -12.27 0.36
N PRO A 71 -6.15 -11.85 0.63
CA PRO A 71 -7.25 -12.79 0.71
C PRO A 71 -7.46 -13.45 -0.64
N ARG A 72 -7.79 -14.75 -0.66
CA ARG A 72 -8.01 -15.51 -1.91
C ARG A 72 -9.05 -14.85 -2.80
N LYS A 73 -10.09 -14.27 -2.19
CA LYS A 73 -11.14 -13.53 -2.87
C LYS A 73 -11.03 -12.06 -2.50
N TRP A 74 -10.98 -11.19 -3.50
CA TRP A 74 -11.06 -9.76 -3.29
C TRP A 74 -12.44 -9.36 -2.71
N ARG A 75 -12.47 -8.29 -1.91
CA ARG A 75 -13.71 -7.69 -1.38
C ARG A 75 -13.64 -6.16 -1.36
N PRO A 76 -14.79 -5.45 -1.42
CA PRO A 76 -14.83 -4.01 -1.23
C PRO A 76 -14.18 -3.59 0.09
N GLY A 77 -13.36 -2.53 0.05
CA GLY A 77 -12.63 -2.01 1.22
C GLY A 77 -11.30 -2.71 1.52
N LEU A 78 -10.89 -3.72 0.74
CA LEU A 78 -9.56 -4.30 0.87
C LEU A 78 -8.48 -3.24 0.62
N SER A 79 -7.58 -3.07 1.58
CA SER A 79 -6.51 -2.07 1.56
C SER A 79 -5.30 -2.57 2.33
N ALA A 80 -4.14 -2.01 2.02
CA ALA A 80 -2.90 -2.18 2.78
C ALA A 80 -2.39 -0.83 3.26
N VAL A 81 -1.67 -0.81 4.39
CA VAL A 81 -0.89 0.36 4.80
C VAL A 81 0.44 0.32 4.07
N VAL A 82 0.69 1.33 3.24
CA VAL A 82 1.95 1.49 2.52
C VAL A 82 2.71 2.65 3.14
N LYS A 83 3.94 2.39 3.58
CA LYS A 83 4.90 3.40 4.04
C LYS A 83 6.07 3.43 3.10
N TRP A 84 6.63 4.60 2.78
CA TRP A 84 7.76 4.71 1.87
C TRP A 84 8.59 5.97 2.13
N ASN A 85 9.85 5.91 1.72
CA ASN A 85 10.79 7.02 1.75
C ASN A 85 11.14 7.45 0.33
N THR A 86 10.91 8.72 0.03
CA THR A 86 11.34 9.35 -1.22
C THR A 86 12.61 10.13 -0.97
N THR A 87 13.68 9.86 -1.72
CA THR A 87 14.91 10.64 -1.70
C THR A 87 14.97 11.54 -2.92
N ASN A 88 15.21 12.84 -2.70
CA ASN A 88 15.66 13.77 -3.73
C ASN A 88 17.19 13.77 -3.79
N TRP A 89 17.74 13.27 -4.88
CA TRP A 89 19.18 13.11 -5.06
C TRP A 89 19.90 14.40 -5.46
N ARG A 90 19.18 15.48 -5.78
CA ARG A 90 19.80 16.78 -6.10
C ARG A 90 20.27 17.51 -4.85
N ASP A 91 19.56 17.35 -3.74
CA ASP A 91 19.79 18.08 -2.49
C ASP A 91 19.90 17.15 -1.27
N CYS A 92 19.82 15.83 -1.49
CA CYS A 92 19.76 14.82 -0.45
C CYS A 92 18.61 15.03 0.56
N GLY A 93 17.53 15.71 0.16
CA GLY A 93 16.30 15.76 0.93
C GLY A 93 15.59 14.40 0.92
N TRP A 94 14.93 14.05 2.02
CA TRP A 94 14.08 12.86 2.07
C TRP A 94 12.73 13.16 2.71
N GLU A 95 11.72 12.42 2.28
CA GLU A 95 10.38 12.52 2.83
C GLU A 95 9.82 11.11 3.06
N THR A 96 9.36 10.86 4.29
CA THR A 96 8.62 9.65 4.64
C THR A 96 7.13 9.92 4.51
N ARG A 97 6.43 9.02 3.83
CA ARG A 97 4.97 9.05 3.71
C ARG A 97 4.38 7.71 4.12
N GLU A 98 3.14 7.77 4.60
CA GLU A 98 2.33 6.60 4.89
C GLU A 98 0.90 6.84 4.41
N ARG A 99 0.31 5.82 3.78
CA ARG A 99 -1.08 5.88 3.31
C ARG A 99 -1.72 4.51 3.36
N ARG A 100 -3.00 4.46 3.70
CA ARG A 100 -3.84 3.29 3.44
C ARG A 100 -4.22 3.29 1.96
N VAL A 101 -3.66 2.35 1.21
CA VAL A 101 -3.84 2.22 -0.24
C VAL A 101 -4.86 1.10 -0.52
N PRO A 102 -5.95 1.37 -1.24
CA PRO A 102 -6.85 0.32 -1.71
C PRO A 102 -6.09 -0.69 -2.57
N ILE A 103 -6.31 -1.98 -2.33
CA ILE A 103 -5.80 -3.02 -3.21
C ILE A 103 -6.84 -3.20 -4.30
N GLU A 104 -6.41 -3.01 -5.54
CA GLU A 104 -7.30 -3.08 -6.69
C GLU A 104 -7.91 -4.46 -6.86
N ARG A 105 -9.06 -4.51 -7.55
CA ARG A 105 -9.78 -5.75 -7.74
C ARG A 105 -8.91 -6.76 -8.48
N TYR A 106 -8.87 -7.98 -7.96
CA TYR A 106 -8.27 -9.14 -8.62
C TYR A 106 -9.22 -10.34 -8.53
N GLU A 107 -9.21 -11.16 -9.57
CA GLU A 107 -9.95 -12.43 -9.59
C GLU A 107 -9.10 -13.58 -9.02
N GLN A 108 -7.78 -13.48 -9.16
CA GLN A 108 -6.80 -14.43 -8.62
C GLN A 108 -5.62 -13.66 -8.03
N VAL A 109 -5.11 -14.11 -6.89
CA VAL A 109 -3.93 -13.51 -6.26
C VAL A 109 -2.70 -13.80 -7.14
N GLY A 110 -2.12 -12.73 -7.69
CA GLY A 110 -0.78 -12.73 -8.29
C GLY A 110 0.20 -11.97 -7.41
N GLY A 111 1.34 -11.56 -7.98
CA GLY A 111 2.32 -10.69 -7.32
C GLY A 111 1.71 -9.32 -6.99
N LEU A 112 2.03 -8.75 -5.82
CA LEU A 112 1.59 -7.42 -5.42
C LEU A 112 2.58 -6.36 -5.90
N PHE A 113 2.19 -5.60 -6.91
CA PHE A 113 2.93 -4.45 -7.42
C PHE A 113 2.46 -3.17 -6.73
N VAL A 114 3.39 -2.42 -6.14
CA VAL A 114 3.14 -1.11 -5.52
C VAL A 114 3.75 -0.05 -6.41
N HIS A 115 2.90 0.73 -7.07
CA HIS A 115 3.29 1.80 -7.98
C HIS A 115 3.32 3.12 -7.24
N PHE A 116 4.49 3.78 -7.23
CA PHE A 116 4.66 5.14 -6.75
C PHE A 116 4.66 6.09 -7.96
N LEU A 117 3.57 6.84 -8.13
CA LEU A 117 3.31 7.62 -9.34
C LEU A 117 3.85 9.06 -9.22
N ALA A 118 4.15 9.66 -10.37
CA ALA A 118 4.76 10.99 -10.46
C ALA A 118 3.88 12.11 -9.86
N ASP A 119 2.55 11.91 -9.82
CA ASP A 119 1.59 12.83 -9.19
C ASP A 119 1.48 12.65 -7.66
N GLY A 120 2.26 11.74 -7.08
CA GLY A 120 2.25 11.43 -5.65
C GLY A 120 1.13 10.45 -5.23
N SER A 121 0.39 9.90 -6.18
CA SER A 121 -0.53 8.79 -5.92
C SER A 121 0.22 7.46 -5.79
N VAL A 122 -0.39 6.52 -5.08
CA VAL A 122 0.15 5.16 -4.88
C VAL A 122 -0.94 4.17 -5.22
N ARG A 123 -0.62 3.19 -6.08
CA ARG A 123 -1.54 2.12 -6.49
C ARG A 123 -0.98 0.77 -6.10
N ALA A 124 -1.86 -0.13 -5.66
CA ALA A 124 -1.50 -1.49 -5.24
C ALA A 124 -2.27 -2.51 -6.08
N VAL A 125 -1.56 -3.24 -6.94
CA VAL A 125 -2.13 -4.09 -7.99
C VAL A 125 -1.66 -5.53 -7.79
N SER A 126 -2.59 -6.47 -7.65
CA SER A 126 -2.26 -7.90 -7.67
C SER A 126 -2.39 -8.43 -9.10
N SER A 127 -1.31 -8.96 -9.66
CA SER A 127 -1.27 -9.40 -11.06
C SER A 127 -0.30 -10.56 -11.28
N ASN A 128 -0.65 -11.46 -12.20
CA ASN A 128 0.26 -12.48 -12.73
C ASN A 128 1.01 -11.99 -13.98
N ILE A 129 0.71 -10.77 -14.42
CA ILE A 129 1.35 -10.07 -15.53
C ILE A 129 2.22 -8.98 -14.92
N SER A 130 3.51 -8.98 -15.25
CA SER A 130 4.42 -7.93 -14.80
C SER A 130 4.14 -6.60 -15.53
N PRO A 131 4.35 -5.44 -14.87
CA PRO A 131 4.18 -4.09 -15.45
C PRO A 131 5.22 -3.72 -16.53
N GLY A 132 5.89 -4.71 -17.14
CA GLY A 132 6.88 -4.47 -18.19
C GLY A 132 6.28 -3.69 -19.36
N TYR A 133 7.13 -2.89 -20.01
CA TYR A 133 6.74 -1.89 -21.01
C TYR A 133 5.60 -2.35 -21.93
N SER A 134 4.45 -1.68 -21.75
CA SER A 134 3.31 -1.70 -22.65
C SER A 134 2.60 -3.04 -22.84
N ASN A 135 2.57 -3.93 -21.83
CA ASN A 135 1.65 -5.06 -21.89
C ASN A 135 0.20 -4.56 -21.73
N PRO A 136 -0.66 -4.65 -22.76
CA PRO A 136 -2.02 -4.12 -22.72
C PRO A 136 -2.93 -4.89 -21.76
N ASP A 137 -2.57 -6.12 -21.38
CA ASP A 137 -3.33 -6.95 -20.46
C ASP A 137 -2.98 -6.65 -18.99
N TYR A 138 -1.97 -5.81 -18.73
CA TYR A 138 -1.64 -5.36 -17.39
C TYR A 138 -2.64 -4.30 -16.93
N LEU A 139 -3.47 -4.62 -15.94
CA LEU A 139 -4.54 -3.74 -15.45
C LEU A 139 -4.07 -2.57 -14.56
N GLY A 140 -2.78 -2.54 -14.21
CA GLY A 140 -2.21 -1.47 -13.40
C GLY A 140 -1.87 -0.21 -14.21
N PRO A 141 -1.10 0.72 -13.63
CA PRO A 141 -0.66 1.93 -14.34
C PRO A 141 0.19 1.61 -15.57
N HIS A 142 0.00 2.38 -16.64
CA HIS A 142 0.84 2.35 -17.85
C HIS A 142 1.79 3.55 -17.91
N ASP A 143 1.88 4.33 -16.84
CA ASP A 143 2.82 5.42 -16.68
C ASP A 143 4.24 4.95 -17.00
N PRO A 144 5.06 5.78 -17.68
CA PRO A 144 6.44 5.43 -17.97
C PRO A 144 7.16 5.00 -16.69
N ILE A 145 7.97 3.94 -16.78
CA ILE A 145 8.86 3.50 -15.69
C ILE A 145 10.26 3.99 -16.06
N PRO A 146 10.72 5.14 -15.52
CA PRO A 146 11.99 5.71 -15.94
C PRO A 146 13.14 4.76 -15.63
N SER A 147 14.00 4.49 -16.61
CA SER A 147 15.27 3.83 -16.36
C SER A 147 16.22 4.84 -15.71
N LYS A 148 16.25 4.88 -14.38
CA LYS A 148 17.02 5.86 -13.61
C LYS A 148 17.95 5.19 -12.59
N GLN A 149 19.11 5.81 -12.38
CA GLN A 149 20.04 5.50 -11.29
C GLN A 149 20.49 6.80 -10.63
N PRO A 150 19.60 7.48 -9.89
CA PRO A 150 19.85 8.84 -9.41
C PRO A 150 21.11 8.94 -8.54
N TRP A 151 21.41 7.89 -7.77
CA TRP A 151 22.63 7.74 -6.96
C TRP A 151 23.94 7.70 -7.77
N ARG A 152 23.89 7.52 -9.10
CA ARG A 152 25.06 7.64 -9.99
C ARG A 152 25.09 8.98 -10.72
N THR A 153 23.93 9.60 -10.92
CA THR A 153 23.80 10.80 -11.76
C THR A 153 24.01 12.09 -10.98
N TYR A 154 23.53 12.14 -9.74
CA TYR A 154 23.63 13.34 -8.89
C TYR A 154 24.75 13.22 -7.83
N ASP A 155 25.46 12.09 -7.80
CA ASP A 155 26.67 11.90 -7.00
C ASP A 155 27.88 12.53 -7.69
N VAL A 156 28.09 13.82 -7.42
CA VAL A 156 29.34 14.53 -7.71
C VAL A 156 29.89 15.12 -6.43
N GLN A 157 30.21 14.27 -5.44
CA GLN A 157 31.30 14.46 -4.46
C GLN A 157 31.48 13.30 -3.44
N HIS A 158 31.13 12.05 -3.77
CA HIS A 158 31.52 10.85 -3.01
C HIS A 158 31.02 10.76 -1.56
N GLU A 159 29.98 11.49 -1.21
CA GLU A 159 29.17 11.19 -0.04
C GLU A 159 27.77 10.85 -0.57
N ARG A 160 27.47 9.54 -0.70
CA ARG A 160 26.09 9.10 -0.90
C ARG A 160 25.23 9.83 0.13
N CYS A 161 24.02 10.26 -0.26
CA CYS A 161 23.10 10.86 0.71
C CYS A 161 23.11 10.00 1.99
N PRO A 162 23.29 10.63 3.17
CA PRO A 162 23.57 9.91 4.40
C PRO A 162 22.48 8.88 4.68
N ASP A 163 22.84 7.80 5.39
CA ASP A 163 21.87 6.79 5.82
C ASP A 163 20.71 7.48 6.56
N GLN A 164 19.48 7.19 6.12
CA GLN A 164 18.29 7.90 6.58
C GLN A 164 18.05 7.62 8.07
N GLY A 165 18.24 8.64 8.91
CA GLY A 165 17.78 8.68 10.30
C GLY A 165 16.28 8.96 10.42
N GLU A 166 15.75 9.14 11.64
CA GLU A 166 14.32 9.46 11.84
C GLU A 166 13.89 10.70 11.03
N PRO A 167 12.71 10.66 10.37
CA PRO A 167 12.32 11.67 9.41
C PRO A 167 12.10 13.03 10.08
N THR A 168 12.71 14.08 9.51
CA THR A 168 12.27 15.44 9.75
C THR A 168 10.89 15.58 9.11
N VAL A 169 9.84 15.59 9.93
CA VAL A 169 8.48 15.86 9.48
C VAL A 169 8.51 17.21 8.79
N MET A 170 8.34 17.23 7.46
CA MET A 170 8.00 18.45 6.75
C MET A 170 6.62 18.86 7.26
N GLU A 171 6.61 19.85 8.16
CA GLU A 171 5.41 20.46 8.71
C GLU A 171 4.46 20.82 7.55
N ARG A 172 3.18 20.42 7.68
CA ARG A 172 2.15 20.68 6.68
C ARG A 172 2.20 22.16 6.31
N ALA A 173 2.41 22.47 5.03
CA ALA A 173 1.95 23.73 4.49
C ALA A 173 0.42 23.76 4.65
N GLU A 174 -0.06 24.66 5.51
CA GLU A 174 -1.46 25.08 5.60
C GLU A 174 -1.94 25.71 4.29
#